data_AF-A0A4Q6AWN0-F1
#
_entry.id   AF-A0A4Q6AWN0-F1
#
_cell.length_a   1.000
_cell.length_b   1.000
_cell.length_c   1.000
_cell.angle_alpha   90.00
_cell.angle_beta   90.00
_cell.angle_gamma   90.00
#
_symmetry.space_group_name_H-M   'P 1'
#
loop_
_entity.id
_entity.type
_entity.pdbx_description
1 polymer ?
#
loop_
_entity_poly.entity_id
_entity_poly.type
_entity_poly.pdbx_seq_one_letter_code
_entity_poly.pdbx_strand_id
1 'polypeptide(L)'
;MALLWKEPEQVDVVWRAARAAYDLSQAAGTPKARQKELLEQALKLIRDAKNKERNDGAIYRWSGIILSAAGAFQGTTEYIKNAFVVRDDWEQATFINSYDATAVHLLGRWHFDVANMSWLTRKAASTFFAEPPSATFAEALEYFMRAESLNPGFWKANQYMLAQTHAKMGNKEEAVKWALSAIRLPVLSEEDAKTHAEVEAMLKATDSAAWATWQAEKAKREELRQAAVSAEAHRLGAGVPRK
;
A
#
# COMPACT_ATOMS: atom_id res chain seq x y z
N MET A 1 -19.21 41.31 -15.45
CA MET A 1 -18.15 40.29 -15.38
C MET A 1 -18.45 39.34 -14.23
N ALA A 2 -19.47 38.49 -14.40
CA ALA A 2 -19.79 37.44 -13.44
C ALA A 2 -19.00 36.19 -13.86
N LEU A 3 -17.89 35.91 -13.17
CA LEU A 3 -17.24 34.61 -13.22
C LEU A 3 -18.25 33.60 -12.64
N LEU A 4 -18.92 32.89 -13.53
CA LEU A 4 -19.71 31.71 -13.24
C LEU A 4 -18.80 30.67 -12.56
N TRP A 5 -18.77 30.66 -11.23
CA TRP A 5 -18.37 29.49 -10.47
C TRP A 5 -19.39 28.39 -10.78
N LYS A 6 -19.08 27.57 -11.79
CA LYS A 6 -19.75 26.28 -11.97
C LYS A 6 -19.37 25.41 -10.79
N GLU A 7 -20.39 25.01 -10.02
CA GLU A 7 -20.34 23.94 -9.03
C GLU A 7 -19.56 22.73 -9.57
N PRO A 8 -18.74 22.03 -8.75
CA PRO A 8 -17.92 20.92 -9.20
C PRO A 8 -18.78 19.68 -9.52
N GLU A 9 -19.34 19.65 -10.73
CA GLU A 9 -19.82 18.43 -11.40
C GLU A 9 -18.67 17.58 -11.96
N GLN A 10 -17.41 17.94 -11.70
CA GLN A 10 -16.27 17.18 -12.17
C GLN A 10 -15.98 16.05 -11.17
N VAL A 11 -16.38 14.83 -11.54
CA VAL A 11 -16.24 13.61 -10.71
C VAL A 11 -14.79 13.38 -10.28
N ASP A 12 -13.82 13.86 -11.05
CA ASP A 12 -12.39 13.81 -10.74
C ASP A 12 -12.03 14.60 -9.45
N VAL A 13 -12.70 15.73 -9.21
CA VAL A 13 -12.54 16.51 -7.97
C VAL A 13 -13.13 15.77 -6.79
N VAL A 14 -14.27 15.10 -6.98
CA VAL A 14 -15.00 14.40 -5.90
C VAL A 14 -14.20 13.23 -5.35
N TRP A 15 -13.67 12.35 -6.20
CA TRP A 15 -12.89 11.21 -5.70
C TRP A 15 -11.54 11.65 -5.10
N ARG A 16 -10.94 12.72 -5.62
CA ARG A 16 -9.73 13.32 -5.01
C ARG A 16 -10.01 13.93 -3.65
N ALA A 17 -11.19 14.54 -3.45
CA ALA A 17 -11.63 15.00 -2.14
C ALA A 17 -11.85 13.81 -1.17
N ALA A 18 -12.41 12.70 -1.66
CA ALA A 18 -12.53 11.47 -0.87
C ALA A 18 -11.15 10.94 -0.42
N ARG A 19 -10.19 10.89 -1.35
CA ARG A 19 -8.79 10.57 -1.04
C ARG A 19 -8.21 11.52 0.01
N ALA A 20 -8.38 12.84 -0.16
CA ALA A 20 -7.82 13.80 0.79
C ALA A 20 -8.40 13.61 2.21
N ALA A 21 -9.70 13.34 2.32
CA ALA A 21 -10.32 12.99 3.61
C ALA A 21 -9.73 11.70 4.20
N TYR A 22 -9.49 10.68 3.37
CA TYR A 22 -8.78 9.47 3.77
C TYR A 22 -7.35 9.76 4.25
N ASP A 23 -6.55 10.50 3.48
CA ASP A 23 -5.16 10.83 3.83
C ASP A 23 -5.10 11.57 5.17
N LEU A 24 -6.01 12.53 5.40
CA LEU A 24 -6.17 13.21 6.69
C LEU A 24 -6.58 12.25 7.82
N SER A 25 -7.38 11.23 7.54
CA SER A 25 -7.76 10.22 8.53
C SER A 25 -6.58 9.33 8.97
N GLN A 26 -5.58 9.16 8.09
CA GLN A 26 -4.38 8.36 8.34
C GLN A 26 -3.21 9.18 8.90
N ALA A 27 -3.33 10.52 8.93
CA ALA A 27 -2.28 11.39 9.42
C ALA A 27 -1.95 11.12 10.90
N ALA A 28 -0.66 11.11 11.24
CA ALA A 28 -0.18 10.90 12.59
C ALA A 28 -0.81 11.89 13.58
N GLY A 29 -1.28 11.38 14.71
CA GLY A 29 -1.92 12.18 15.76
C GLY A 29 -3.42 12.46 15.55
N THR A 30 -4.04 11.97 14.47
CA THR A 30 -5.48 12.10 14.26
C THR A 30 -6.27 11.33 15.32
N PRO A 31 -7.14 11.97 16.12
CA PRO A 31 -7.94 11.28 17.13
C PRO A 31 -8.91 10.27 16.50
N LYS A 32 -9.16 9.13 17.17
CA LYS A 32 -10.07 8.07 16.66
C LYS A 32 -11.45 8.58 16.24
N ALA A 33 -12.04 9.50 17.00
CA ALA A 33 -13.34 10.08 16.66
C ALA A 33 -13.26 10.85 15.32
N ARG A 34 -12.21 11.66 15.14
CA ARG A 34 -11.98 12.40 13.90
C ARG A 34 -11.65 11.49 12.72
N GLN A 35 -10.88 10.43 12.96
CA GLN A 35 -10.60 9.40 11.95
C GLN A 35 -11.90 8.78 11.42
N LYS A 36 -12.82 8.42 12.32
CA LYS A 36 -14.14 7.88 11.95
C LYS A 36 -14.94 8.87 11.10
N GLU A 37 -15.07 10.13 11.54
CA GLU A 37 -15.77 11.18 10.79
C GLU A 37 -15.21 11.38 9.38
N LEU A 38 -13.88 11.43 9.26
CA LEU A 38 -13.20 11.61 7.98
C LEU A 38 -13.41 10.42 7.03
N LEU A 39 -13.40 9.19 7.56
CA LEU A 39 -13.67 7.99 6.76
C LEU A 39 -15.15 7.91 6.34
N GLU A 40 -16.09 8.32 7.19
CA GLU A 40 -17.51 8.42 6.83
C GLU A 40 -17.72 9.47 5.72
N GLN A 41 -17.03 10.62 5.80
CA GLN A 41 -17.02 11.62 4.74
C GLN A 41 -16.42 11.07 3.43
N ALA A 42 -15.27 10.42 3.50
CA ALA A 42 -14.61 9.81 2.35
C ALA A 42 -15.51 8.76 1.68
N LEU A 43 -16.18 7.91 2.46
CA LEU A 43 -17.14 6.93 1.98
C LEU A 43 -18.31 7.57 1.23
N LYS A 44 -18.86 8.66 1.77
CA LYS A 44 -19.94 9.39 1.10
C LYS A 44 -19.48 9.91 -0.26
N LEU A 45 -18.35 10.61 -0.29
CA LEU A 45 -17.79 11.22 -1.50
C LEU A 45 -17.44 10.16 -2.57
N ILE A 46 -16.80 9.05 -2.18
CA ILE A 46 -16.38 8.03 -3.15
C ILE A 46 -17.56 7.25 -3.71
N ARG A 47 -18.63 7.03 -2.92
CA ARG A 47 -19.89 6.45 -3.40
C ARG A 47 -20.58 7.37 -4.40
N ASP A 48 -20.63 8.66 -4.11
CA ASP A 48 -21.19 9.66 -5.03
C ASP A 48 -20.40 9.73 -6.34
N ALA A 49 -19.07 9.66 -6.28
CA ALA A 49 -18.21 9.60 -7.48
C ALA A 49 -18.49 8.34 -8.31
N LYS A 50 -18.52 7.16 -7.67
CA LYS A 50 -18.77 5.86 -8.31
C LYS A 50 -20.17 5.75 -8.93
N ASN A 51 -21.15 6.46 -8.37
CA ASN A 51 -22.50 6.52 -8.95
C ASN A 51 -22.57 7.38 -10.22
N LYS A 52 -21.72 8.40 -10.33
CA LYS A 52 -21.70 9.35 -11.45
C LYS A 52 -20.77 8.93 -12.59
N GLU A 53 -19.63 8.32 -12.28
CA GLU A 53 -18.65 7.83 -13.25
C GLU A 53 -18.25 6.39 -12.90
N ARG A 54 -18.33 5.51 -13.91
CA ARG A 54 -18.09 4.07 -13.78
C ARG A 54 -16.89 3.59 -14.61
N ASN A 55 -16.26 4.47 -15.37
CA ASN A 55 -15.13 4.16 -16.23
C ASN A 55 -13.84 4.90 -15.81
N ASP A 56 -13.69 5.20 -14.51
CA ASP A 56 -12.45 5.71 -13.93
C ASP A 56 -11.92 4.72 -12.88
N GLY A 57 -10.84 4.00 -13.22
CA GLY A 57 -10.23 3.00 -12.33
C GLY A 57 -9.72 3.59 -11.01
N ALA A 58 -9.39 4.89 -10.96
CA ALA A 58 -8.98 5.54 -9.72
C ALA A 58 -10.12 5.59 -8.69
N ILE A 59 -11.37 5.80 -9.14
CA ILE A 59 -12.55 5.80 -8.27
C ILE A 59 -12.70 4.44 -7.59
N TYR A 60 -12.60 3.36 -8.35
CA TYR A 60 -12.73 2.01 -7.82
C TYR A 60 -11.58 1.65 -6.88
N ARG A 61 -10.33 1.99 -7.24
CA ARG A 61 -9.17 1.81 -6.35
C ARG A 61 -9.37 2.50 -5.01
N TRP A 62 -9.73 3.79 -5.03
CA TRP A 62 -9.95 4.55 -3.80
C TRP A 62 -11.21 4.12 -3.05
N SER A 63 -12.26 3.65 -3.74
CA SER A 63 -13.44 3.06 -3.12
C SER A 63 -13.06 1.85 -2.27
N GLY A 64 -12.27 0.91 -2.81
CA GLY A 64 -11.79 -0.24 -2.04
C GLY A 64 -10.84 0.14 -0.89
N ILE A 65 -9.91 1.08 -1.09
CA ILE A 65 -9.01 1.57 -0.02
C ILE A 65 -9.79 2.16 1.15
N ILE A 66 -10.73 3.08 0.85
CA ILE A 66 -11.52 3.78 1.86
C ILE A 66 -12.45 2.80 2.58
N LEU A 67 -13.09 1.89 1.84
CA LEU A 67 -13.99 0.90 2.42
C LEU A 67 -13.23 -0.10 3.32
N SER A 68 -12.05 -0.54 2.91
CA SER A 68 -11.18 -1.39 3.73
C SER A 68 -10.79 -0.69 5.05
N ALA A 69 -10.38 0.58 4.99
CA ALA A 69 -9.99 1.34 6.17
C ALA A 69 -11.17 1.63 7.12
N ALA A 70 -12.37 1.87 6.58
CA ALA A 70 -13.58 2.03 7.38
C ALA A 70 -13.93 0.76 8.19
N GLY A 71 -13.43 -0.40 7.78
CA GLY A 71 -13.53 -1.66 8.50
C GLY A 71 -13.09 -1.60 9.97
N ALA A 72 -12.15 -0.71 10.30
CA ALA A 72 -11.69 -0.48 11.69
C ALA A 72 -12.80 0.03 12.64
N PHE A 73 -13.89 0.56 12.09
CA PHE A 73 -15.03 1.11 12.84
C PHE A 73 -16.31 0.28 12.68
N GLN A 74 -16.21 -0.86 12.01
CA GLN A 74 -17.34 -1.75 11.70
C GLN A 74 -17.36 -2.95 12.64
N GLY A 75 -18.55 -3.53 12.84
CA GLY A 75 -18.66 -4.84 13.46
C GLY A 75 -18.11 -5.94 12.54
N THR A 76 -17.67 -7.05 13.12
CA THR A 76 -17.05 -8.19 12.39
C THR A 76 -17.85 -8.64 11.17
N THR A 77 -19.19 -8.72 11.29
CA THR A 77 -20.07 -9.10 10.17
C THR A 77 -19.97 -8.15 8.98
N GLU A 78 -20.02 -6.85 9.24
CA GLU A 78 -20.00 -5.82 8.21
C GLU A 78 -18.62 -5.75 7.55
N TYR A 79 -17.56 -5.91 8.34
CA TYR A 79 -16.19 -6.03 7.85
C TYR A 79 -16.03 -7.18 6.85
N ILE A 80 -16.54 -8.38 7.18
CA ILE A 80 -16.46 -9.54 6.27
C ILE A 80 -17.24 -9.29 4.99
N LYS A 81 -18.44 -8.69 5.06
CA LYS A 81 -19.23 -8.34 3.87
C LYS A 81 -18.51 -7.35 2.97
N ASN A 82 -17.93 -6.32 3.56
CA ASN A 82 -17.21 -5.29 2.83
C ASN A 82 -15.91 -5.80 2.20
N ALA A 83 -15.28 -6.85 2.75
CA ALA A 83 -14.09 -7.43 2.14
C ALA A 83 -14.32 -7.93 0.71
N PHE A 84 -15.53 -8.41 0.37
CA PHE A 84 -15.86 -8.80 -1.01
C PHE A 84 -16.05 -7.59 -1.91
N VAL A 85 -16.77 -6.58 -1.43
CA VAL A 85 -16.97 -5.32 -2.18
C VAL A 85 -15.63 -4.64 -2.46
N VAL A 86 -14.71 -4.67 -1.51
CA VAL A 86 -13.34 -4.16 -1.66
C VAL A 86 -12.59 -4.91 -2.76
N ARG A 87 -12.66 -6.24 -2.80
CA ARG A 87 -12.05 -7.04 -3.87
C ARG A 87 -12.66 -6.67 -5.23
N ASP A 88 -13.98 -6.68 -5.34
CA ASP A 88 -14.68 -6.39 -6.59
C ASP A 88 -14.33 -4.98 -7.12
N ASP A 89 -14.15 -4.01 -6.20
CA ASP A 89 -13.66 -2.68 -6.55
C ASP A 89 -12.24 -2.70 -7.11
N TRP A 90 -11.32 -3.42 -6.49
CA TRP A 90 -9.96 -3.51 -7.01
C TRP A 90 -9.87 -4.31 -8.32
N GLU A 91 -10.68 -5.37 -8.49
CA GLU A 91 -10.81 -6.08 -9.76
C GLU A 91 -11.30 -5.13 -10.86
N GLN A 92 -12.36 -4.36 -10.61
CA GLN A 92 -12.88 -3.39 -11.55
C GLN A 92 -11.85 -2.28 -11.86
N ALA A 93 -11.09 -1.82 -10.86
CA ALA A 93 -10.01 -0.86 -11.08
C ALA A 93 -8.95 -1.40 -12.05
N THR A 94 -8.54 -2.67 -11.88
CA THR A 94 -7.56 -3.32 -12.78
C THR A 94 -8.14 -3.68 -14.15
N PHE A 95 -9.47 -3.89 -14.25
CA PHE A 95 -10.15 -4.08 -15.51
C PHE A 95 -10.17 -2.79 -16.35
N ILE A 96 -10.49 -1.65 -15.70
CA ILE A 96 -10.50 -0.33 -16.36
C ILE A 96 -9.07 0.13 -16.69
N ASN A 97 -8.13 -0.05 -15.74
CA ASN A 97 -6.73 0.30 -15.92
C ASN A 97 -5.81 -0.89 -15.54
N SER A 98 -5.42 -1.67 -16.55
CA SER A 98 -4.58 -2.85 -16.38
C SER A 98 -3.14 -2.56 -15.94
N TYR A 99 -2.73 -1.29 -15.95
CA TYR A 99 -1.40 -0.81 -15.53
C TYR A 99 -1.39 -0.20 -14.11
N ASP A 100 -2.50 -0.25 -13.37
CA ASP A 100 -2.56 0.24 -11.99
C ASP A 100 -1.87 -0.73 -11.02
N ALA A 101 -0.54 -0.62 -10.90
CA ALA A 101 0.28 -1.46 -10.01
C ALA A 101 -0.21 -1.41 -8.55
N THR A 102 -0.76 -0.28 -8.09
CA THR A 102 -1.33 -0.15 -6.75
C THR A 102 -2.57 -1.02 -6.59
N ALA A 103 -3.53 -0.97 -7.53
CA ALA A 103 -4.73 -1.82 -7.46
C ALA A 103 -4.38 -3.31 -7.55
N VAL A 104 -3.41 -3.68 -8.40
CA VAL A 104 -2.91 -5.06 -8.51
C VAL A 104 -2.27 -5.52 -7.20
N HIS A 105 -1.46 -4.68 -6.54
CA HIS A 105 -0.90 -4.98 -5.22
C HIS A 105 -2.01 -5.20 -4.17
N LEU A 106 -3.03 -4.35 -4.16
CA LEU A 106 -4.14 -4.46 -3.21
C LEU A 106 -4.94 -5.77 -3.39
N LEU A 107 -5.12 -6.25 -4.63
CA LEU A 107 -5.66 -7.60 -4.87
C LEU A 107 -4.75 -8.69 -4.31
N GLY A 108 -3.44 -8.60 -4.51
CA GLY A 108 -2.49 -9.53 -3.90
C GLY A 108 -2.61 -9.55 -2.37
N ARG A 109 -2.78 -8.37 -1.76
CA ARG A 109 -3.00 -8.25 -0.32
C ARG A 109 -4.29 -8.93 0.14
N TRP A 110 -5.37 -8.75 -0.62
CA TRP A 110 -6.63 -9.46 -0.35
C TRP A 110 -6.45 -10.98 -0.37
N HIS A 111 -5.84 -11.52 -1.43
CA HIS A 111 -5.59 -12.98 -1.54
C HIS A 111 -4.69 -13.48 -0.40
N PHE A 112 -3.64 -12.73 -0.05
CA PHE A 112 -2.75 -13.08 1.04
C PHE A 112 -3.49 -13.15 2.38
N ASP A 113 -4.31 -12.13 2.67
CA ASP A 113 -5.04 -12.05 3.92
C ASP A 113 -6.07 -13.19 4.02
N VAL A 114 -6.80 -13.50 2.95
CA VAL A 114 -7.74 -14.63 2.87
C VAL A 114 -7.05 -15.98 3.05
N ALA A 115 -5.91 -16.19 2.39
CA ALA A 115 -5.10 -17.40 2.57
C ALA A 115 -4.61 -17.56 4.03
N ASN A 116 -4.22 -16.44 4.65
CA ASN A 116 -3.69 -16.38 6.01
C ASN A 116 -4.78 -16.34 7.11
N MET A 117 -6.07 -16.28 6.75
CA MET A 117 -7.16 -16.29 7.75
C MET A 117 -7.12 -17.55 8.62
N SER A 118 -7.46 -17.41 9.89
CA SER A 118 -7.64 -18.56 10.79
C SER A 118 -8.88 -19.37 10.41
N TRP A 119 -8.93 -20.66 10.76
CA TRP A 119 -10.12 -21.49 10.58
C TRP A 119 -11.36 -20.92 11.30
N LEU A 120 -11.18 -20.31 12.48
CA LEU A 120 -12.25 -19.66 13.24
C LEU A 120 -12.83 -18.46 12.50
N THR A 121 -11.96 -17.62 11.91
CA THR A 121 -12.37 -16.47 11.10
C THR A 121 -13.12 -16.93 9.84
N ARG A 122 -12.65 -17.99 9.17
CA ARG A 122 -13.35 -18.57 8.00
C ARG A 122 -14.74 -19.12 8.35
N LYS A 123 -14.88 -19.78 9.51
CA LYS A 123 -16.18 -20.29 9.97
C LYS A 123 -17.17 -19.18 10.36
N ALA A 124 -16.69 -18.05 10.88
CA ALA A 124 -17.51 -16.87 11.11
C ALA A 124 -17.97 -16.21 9.79
N ALA A 125 -17.24 -16.39 8.69
CA ALA A 125 -17.65 -15.93 7.37
C ALA A 125 -18.72 -16.84 6.74
N SER A 126 -18.68 -18.15 6.98
CA SER A 126 -19.64 -19.10 6.40
C SER A 126 -21.08 -18.96 6.89
N THR A 127 -21.34 -18.17 7.94
CA THR A 127 -22.72 -17.83 8.35
C THR A 127 -23.35 -16.75 7.49
N PHE A 128 -22.55 -16.00 6.72
CA PHE A 128 -23.01 -14.91 5.86
C PHE A 128 -22.91 -15.24 4.36
N PHE A 129 -22.05 -16.19 4.01
CA PHE A 129 -21.78 -16.60 2.63
C PHE A 129 -22.00 -18.10 2.48
N ALA A 130 -22.62 -18.50 1.37
CA ALA A 130 -22.82 -19.91 1.03
C ALA A 130 -21.49 -20.67 0.99
N GLU A 131 -20.42 -19.99 0.54
CA GLU A 131 -19.05 -20.47 0.62
C GLU A 131 -18.15 -19.35 1.18
N PRO A 132 -17.34 -19.61 2.22
CA PRO A 132 -16.39 -18.62 2.73
C PRO A 132 -15.33 -18.29 1.65
N PRO A 133 -14.76 -17.07 1.66
CA PRO A 133 -13.75 -16.72 0.67
C PRO A 133 -12.55 -17.66 0.82
N SER A 134 -12.07 -18.16 -0.31
CA SER A 134 -10.87 -18.98 -0.41
C SER A 134 -9.86 -18.29 -1.32
N ALA A 135 -8.59 -18.41 -0.94
CA ALA A 135 -7.45 -17.92 -1.72
C ALA A 135 -6.21 -18.70 -1.28
N THR A 136 -5.17 -18.68 -2.12
CA THR A 136 -3.87 -19.29 -1.84
C THR A 136 -2.75 -18.25 -1.81
N PHE A 137 -1.65 -18.58 -1.14
CA PHE A 137 -0.44 -17.77 -1.21
C PHE A 137 0.15 -17.71 -2.64
N ALA A 138 -0.11 -18.73 -3.48
CA ALA A 138 0.34 -18.71 -4.87
C ALA A 138 -0.40 -17.63 -5.68
N GLU A 139 -1.72 -17.51 -5.53
CA GLU A 139 -2.49 -16.44 -6.17
C GLU A 139 -2.03 -15.06 -5.70
N ALA A 140 -1.81 -14.89 -4.39
CA ALA A 140 -1.28 -13.64 -3.85
C ALA A 140 0.09 -13.28 -4.48
N LEU A 141 0.96 -14.28 -4.63
CA LEU A 141 2.28 -14.12 -5.24
C LEU A 141 2.17 -13.63 -6.69
N GLU A 142 1.26 -14.20 -7.48
CA GLU A 142 1.02 -13.80 -8.87
C GLU A 142 0.65 -12.31 -8.97
N TYR A 143 -0.24 -11.84 -8.11
CA TYR A 143 -0.62 -10.42 -8.06
C TYR A 143 0.55 -9.52 -7.66
N PHE A 144 1.29 -9.84 -6.60
CA PHE A 144 2.43 -9.01 -6.18
C PHE A 144 3.54 -8.97 -7.24
N MET A 145 3.81 -10.11 -7.90
CA MET A 145 4.77 -10.19 -9.02
C MET A 145 4.30 -9.38 -10.22
N ARG A 146 2.99 -9.39 -10.52
CA ARG A 146 2.40 -8.55 -11.57
C ARG A 146 2.49 -7.06 -11.21
N ALA A 147 2.22 -6.67 -9.97
CA ALA A 147 2.38 -5.29 -9.53
C ALA A 147 3.83 -4.81 -9.71
N GLU A 148 4.79 -5.66 -9.33
CA GLU A 148 6.22 -5.39 -9.50
C GLU A 148 6.63 -5.29 -10.97
N SER A 149 6.07 -6.13 -11.86
CA SER A 149 6.38 -6.09 -13.29
C SER A 149 5.79 -4.87 -14.00
N LEU A 150 4.65 -4.37 -13.53
CA LEU A 150 4.02 -3.15 -14.05
C LEU A 150 4.82 -1.88 -13.69
N ASN A 151 5.37 -1.82 -12.48
CA ASN A 151 6.16 -0.68 -12.02
C ASN A 151 7.24 -1.13 -11.03
N PRO A 152 8.44 -1.51 -11.49
CA PRO A 152 9.48 -2.05 -10.62
C PRO A 152 9.91 -1.08 -9.50
N GLY A 153 9.95 -1.57 -8.26
CA GLY A 153 10.38 -0.80 -7.10
C GLY A 153 9.42 0.32 -6.67
N PHE A 154 8.20 0.35 -7.20
CA PHE A 154 7.24 1.43 -6.94
C PHE A 154 6.81 1.56 -5.48
N TRP A 155 6.80 0.45 -4.75
CA TRP A 155 6.31 0.42 -3.38
C TRP A 155 7.06 -0.61 -2.55
N LYS A 156 7.66 -0.16 -1.45
CA LYS A 156 8.37 -1.05 -0.51
C LYS A 156 7.47 -2.15 0.05
N ALA A 157 6.21 -1.83 0.33
CA ALA A 157 5.23 -2.79 0.82
C ALA A 157 5.02 -3.94 -0.19
N ASN A 158 5.06 -3.68 -1.50
CA ASN A 158 4.92 -4.74 -2.51
C ASN A 158 6.06 -5.76 -2.42
N GLN A 159 7.31 -5.30 -2.40
CA GLN A 159 8.47 -6.18 -2.30
C GLN A 159 8.52 -6.92 -0.94
N TYR A 160 8.07 -6.27 0.13
CA TYR A 160 7.94 -6.96 1.41
C TYR A 160 6.85 -8.04 1.39
N MET A 161 5.71 -7.79 0.75
CA MET A 161 4.66 -8.80 0.57
C MET A 161 5.14 -9.97 -0.28
N LEU A 162 5.98 -9.75 -1.31
CA LEU A 162 6.66 -10.84 -2.04
C LEU A 162 7.49 -11.70 -1.07
N ALA A 163 8.32 -11.07 -0.24
CA ALA A 163 9.13 -11.77 0.75
C ALA A 163 8.28 -12.59 1.74
N GLN A 164 7.23 -11.99 2.31
CA GLN A 164 6.31 -12.68 3.22
C GLN A 164 5.62 -13.87 2.54
N THR A 165 5.16 -13.69 1.30
CA THR A 165 4.44 -14.72 0.56
C THR A 165 5.34 -15.91 0.25
N HIS A 166 6.58 -15.67 -0.20
CA HIS A 166 7.57 -16.73 -0.37
C HIS A 166 7.87 -17.45 0.95
N ALA A 167 8.00 -16.72 2.06
CA ALA A 167 8.23 -17.33 3.38
C ALA A 167 7.05 -18.24 3.80
N LYS A 168 5.80 -17.80 3.58
CA LYS A 168 4.59 -18.60 3.85
C LYS A 168 4.51 -19.86 3.00
N MET A 169 5.07 -19.83 1.79
CA MET A 169 5.16 -20.98 0.89
C MET A 169 6.38 -21.88 1.17
N GLY A 170 7.22 -21.54 2.17
CA GLY A 170 8.44 -22.29 2.50
C GLY A 170 9.65 -21.97 1.60
N ASN A 171 9.53 -21.02 0.67
CA ASN A 171 10.56 -20.63 -0.28
C ASN A 171 11.57 -19.64 0.36
N LYS A 172 12.40 -20.13 1.28
CA LYS A 172 13.27 -19.30 2.13
C LYS A 172 14.25 -18.42 1.35
N GLU A 173 14.92 -18.97 0.34
CA GLU A 173 15.92 -18.23 -0.46
C GLU A 173 15.28 -17.04 -1.19
N GLU A 174 14.13 -17.26 -1.82
CA GLU A 174 13.41 -16.21 -2.54
C GLU A 174 12.82 -15.18 -1.57
N ALA A 175 12.39 -15.60 -0.37
CA ALA A 175 11.96 -14.69 0.68
C ALA A 175 13.08 -13.72 1.11
N VAL A 176 14.29 -14.24 1.34
CA VAL A 176 15.46 -13.41 1.69
C VAL A 176 15.82 -12.48 0.52
N LYS A 177 15.78 -12.97 -0.71
CA LYS A 177 16.05 -12.16 -1.91
C LYS A 177 15.09 -10.97 -2.03
N TRP A 178 13.78 -11.19 -1.88
CA TRP A 178 12.80 -10.10 -1.90
C TRP A 178 12.91 -9.17 -0.70
N ALA A 179 13.22 -9.68 0.49
CA ALA A 179 13.46 -8.84 1.67
C ALA A 179 14.68 -7.93 1.47
N LEU A 180 15.78 -8.46 0.90
CA LEU A 180 16.95 -7.68 0.51
C LEU A 180 16.63 -6.68 -0.61
N SER A 181 15.68 -6.97 -1.50
CA SER A 181 15.20 -5.98 -2.46
C SER A 181 14.45 -4.84 -1.75
N ALA A 182 13.49 -5.19 -0.89
CA ALA A 182 12.64 -4.23 -0.18
C ALA A 182 13.44 -3.28 0.73
N ILE A 183 14.45 -3.81 1.44
CA ILE A 183 15.28 -3.02 2.35
C ILE A 183 16.15 -1.99 1.61
N ARG A 184 16.51 -2.25 0.35
CA ARG A 184 17.33 -1.37 -0.49
C ARG A 184 16.55 -0.21 -1.11
N LEU A 185 15.23 -0.32 -1.19
CA LEU A 185 14.38 0.80 -1.62
C LEU A 185 14.49 1.96 -0.60
N PRO A 186 14.35 3.22 -1.04
CA PRO A 186 14.35 4.36 -0.13
C PRO A 186 13.18 4.29 0.87
N VAL A 187 13.29 5.07 1.94
CA VAL A 187 12.21 5.30 2.91
C VAL A 187 11.68 6.71 2.65
N LEU A 188 10.50 6.83 2.04
CA LEU A 188 9.94 8.12 1.60
C LEU A 188 8.70 8.53 2.39
N SER A 189 8.07 7.59 3.11
CA SER A 189 6.88 7.81 3.91
C SER A 189 6.99 7.15 5.30
N GLU A 190 6.04 7.48 6.20
CA GLU A 190 5.92 6.78 7.48
C GLU A 190 5.57 5.29 7.30
N GLU A 191 4.78 4.97 6.28
CA GLU A 191 4.49 3.59 5.89
C GLU A 191 5.77 2.85 5.48
N ASP A 192 6.59 3.46 4.63
CA ASP A 192 7.87 2.88 4.24
C ASP A 192 8.76 2.63 5.45
N ALA A 193 8.75 3.54 6.45
CA ALA A 193 9.55 3.39 7.66
C ALA A 193 9.08 2.18 8.50
N LYS A 194 7.76 1.99 8.63
CA LYS A 194 7.17 0.81 9.30
C LYS A 194 7.55 -0.48 8.56
N THR A 195 7.30 -0.52 7.25
CA THR A 195 7.68 -1.69 6.43
C THR A 195 9.19 -1.95 6.47
N HIS A 196 10.03 -0.91 6.46
CA HIS A 196 11.48 -1.08 6.55
C HIS A 196 11.89 -1.76 7.87
N ALA A 197 11.31 -1.36 9.00
CA ALA A 197 11.56 -2.01 10.28
C ALA A 197 11.13 -3.49 10.28
N GLU A 198 9.99 -3.81 9.66
CA GLU A 198 9.51 -5.18 9.52
C GLU A 198 10.42 -6.04 8.63
N VAL A 199 10.94 -5.46 7.54
CA VAL A 199 11.92 -6.12 6.66
C VAL A 199 13.24 -6.36 7.41
N GLU A 200 13.73 -5.39 8.19
CA GLU A 200 14.93 -5.58 9.02
C GLU A 200 14.73 -6.74 10.02
N ALA A 201 13.57 -6.78 10.69
CA ALA A 201 13.24 -7.84 11.63
C ALA A 201 13.20 -9.21 10.94
N MET A 202 12.60 -9.30 9.75
CA MET A 202 12.56 -10.52 8.95
C MET A 202 13.98 -10.99 8.57
N LEU A 203 14.83 -10.10 8.05
CA LEU A 203 16.21 -10.45 7.66
C LEU A 203 17.02 -10.94 8.86
N LYS A 204 16.97 -10.24 9.99
CA LYS A 204 17.63 -10.64 11.24
C LYS A 204 17.23 -12.04 11.69
N ALA A 205 15.94 -12.37 11.56
CA ALA A 205 15.40 -13.66 12.00
C ALA A 205 15.65 -14.80 11.00
N THR A 206 15.74 -14.50 9.71
CA THR A 206 15.71 -15.52 8.64
C THR A 206 17.11 -15.86 8.11
N ASP A 207 17.99 -14.87 8.00
CA ASP A 207 19.34 -15.05 7.42
C ASP A 207 20.32 -14.00 7.97
N SER A 208 21.14 -14.42 8.93
CA SER A 208 22.13 -13.55 9.58
C SER A 208 23.24 -13.08 8.64
N ALA A 209 23.57 -13.87 7.62
CA ALA A 209 24.58 -13.51 6.63
C ALA A 209 24.05 -12.45 5.66
N ALA A 210 22.81 -12.59 5.19
CA ALA A 210 22.11 -11.58 4.42
C ALA A 210 21.98 -10.27 5.21
N TRP A 211 21.63 -10.36 6.50
CA TRP A 211 21.57 -9.20 7.38
C TRP A 211 22.93 -8.50 7.54
N ALA A 212 24.00 -9.25 7.77
CA ALA A 212 25.35 -8.70 7.87
C ALA A 212 25.80 -8.02 6.56
N THR A 213 25.46 -8.63 5.42
CA THR A 213 25.72 -8.07 4.08
C THR A 213 25.01 -6.74 3.89
N TRP A 214 23.73 -6.65 4.26
CA TRP A 214 22.98 -5.39 4.22
C TRP A 214 23.60 -4.32 5.13
N GLN A 215 24.03 -4.67 6.35
CA GLN A 215 24.67 -3.69 7.25
C GLN A 215 25.95 -3.11 6.66
N ALA A 216 26.80 -3.94 6.06
CA ALA A 216 27.99 -3.48 5.36
C ALA A 216 27.64 -2.59 4.15
N GLU A 217 26.63 -2.98 3.36
CA GLU A 217 26.13 -2.18 2.23
C GLU A 217 25.61 -0.81 2.68
N LYS A 218 24.81 -0.78 3.76
CA LYS A 218 24.26 0.44 4.35
C LYS A 218 25.36 1.39 4.84
N ALA A 219 26.36 0.88 5.55
CA ALA A 219 27.50 1.67 6.02
C ALA A 219 28.24 2.32 4.84
N LYS A 220 28.55 1.53 3.80
CA LYS A 220 29.20 2.02 2.58
C LYS A 220 28.37 3.09 1.85
N ARG A 221 27.05 2.92 1.77
CA ARG A 221 26.14 3.92 1.17
C ARG A 221 26.16 5.25 1.94
N GLU A 222 26.23 5.19 3.26
CA GLU A 222 26.31 6.39 4.11
C GLU A 222 27.66 7.09 3.98
N GLU A 223 28.77 6.36 3.96
CA GLU A 223 30.10 6.91 3.69
C GLU A 223 30.15 7.66 2.34
N LEU A 224 29.60 7.05 1.29
CA LEU A 224 29.51 7.68 -0.04
C LEU A 224 28.64 8.95 -0.02
N ARG A 225 27.53 8.94 0.72
CA ARG A 225 26.66 10.11 0.88
C ARG A 225 27.39 11.25 1.57
N GLN A 226 28.11 10.97 2.66
CA GLN A 226 28.88 11.98 3.40
C GLN A 226 30.03 12.56 2.57
N ALA A 227 30.73 11.71 1.80
CA ALA A 227 31.76 12.13 0.87
C ALA A 227 31.20 13.06 -0.21
N ALA A 228 30.04 12.72 -0.79
CA ALA A 228 29.38 13.54 -1.81
C ALA A 228 28.94 14.91 -1.26
N VAL A 229 28.35 14.95 -0.05
CA VAL A 229 27.97 16.22 0.61
C VAL A 229 29.20 17.10 0.89
N SER A 230 30.30 16.50 1.36
CA SER A 230 31.54 17.22 1.66
C SER A 230 32.19 17.79 0.39
N ALA A 231 32.20 17.01 -0.71
CA ALA A 231 32.72 17.45 -2.00
C ALA A 231 31.91 18.64 -2.56
N GLU A 232 30.58 18.61 -2.44
CA GLU A 232 29.72 19.71 -2.89
C GLU A 232 29.89 20.96 -2.02
N ALA A 233 30.02 20.81 -0.69
CA ALA A 233 30.31 21.93 0.21
C ALA A 233 31.64 22.62 -0.13
N HIS A 234 32.69 21.83 -0.43
CA HIS A 234 33.98 22.36 -0.87
C HIS A 234 33.87 23.11 -2.21
N ARG A 235 33.10 22.57 -3.16
CA ARG A 235 32.84 23.21 -4.46
C ARG A 235 32.15 24.57 -4.31
N LEU A 236 31.13 24.65 -3.47
CA LEU A 236 30.38 25.89 -3.22
C LEU A 236 31.19 26.91 -2.41
N GLY A 237 32.02 26.46 -1.46
CA GLY A 237 32.92 27.32 -0.68
C GLY A 237 34.08 27.92 -1.48
N ALA A 238 34.55 27.24 -2.52
CA ALA A 238 35.60 27.73 -3.42
C ALA A 238 35.07 28.75 -4.47
N GLY A 239 33.75 28.93 -4.58
CA GLY A 239 33.09 29.71 -5.64
C GLY A 239 32.85 31.20 -5.35
N VAL A 240 33.21 31.73 -4.17
CA VAL A 240 33.02 33.16 -3.85
C VAL A 240 34.38 33.85 -3.69
N PRO A 241 34.89 34.55 -4.72
CA PRO A 241 36.01 35.47 -4.55
C PRO A 241 35.54 36.62 -3.65
N ARG A 242 36.19 36.80 -2.50
CA ARG A 242 36.01 38.01 -1.68
C ARG A 242 36.56 39.19 -2.49
N LYS A 243 35.68 40.09 -2.92
CA LYS A 243 36.06 41.44 -3.38
C LYS A 243 36.25 42.36 -2.19
#